data_AF-Q03D41-F1
#
_entry.id   AF-Q03D41-F1
#
_cell.length_a   1.000
_cell.length_b   1.000
_cell.length_c   1.000
_cell.angle_alpha   90.00
_cell.angle_beta   90.00
_cell.angle_gamma   90.00
#
_symmetry.space_group_name_H-M   'P 1'
#
loop_
_entity.id
_entity.type
_entity.pdbx_description
1 polymer ?
#
loop_
_entity_poly.entity_id
_entity_poly.type
_entity_poly.pdbx_seq_one_letter_code
_entity_poly.pdbx_strand_id
1 'polypeptide(L)' 'MLQNRVFKLIFWVICGLINIIFRILIGDTFEQSMLNILTVIPFFWIIVITIEITVAHFSAKDHL' A
#
# COMPACT_ATOMS: atom_id res chain seq x y z
N MET A 1 -9.56 6.12 -14.88
CA MET A 1 -8.35 6.42 -14.10
C MET A 1 -8.43 5.93 -12.66
N LEU A 2 -9.49 6.24 -11.91
CA LEU A 2 -9.64 5.85 -10.50
C LEU A 2 -9.58 4.33 -10.27
N GLN A 3 -10.28 3.53 -11.10
CA GLN A 3 -10.25 2.07 -11.02
C GLN A 3 -8.82 1.49 -11.09
N ASN A 4 -7.96 2.02 -11.96
CA ASN A 4 -6.56 1.57 -12.07
C ASN A 4 -5.74 1.91 -10.81
N ARG A 5 -6.03 3.04 -10.15
CA ARG A 5 -5.39 3.44 -8.88
C ARG A 5 -5.84 2.52 -7.74
N VAL A 6 -7.12 2.17 -7.69
CA VAL A 6 -7.67 1.23 -6.70
C VAL A 6 -7.07 -0.17 -6.88
N PHE A 7 -6.94 -0.67 -8.11
CA PHE A 7 -6.26 -1.95 -8.36
C PHE A 7 -4.79 -1.93 -7.91
N LYS A 8 -4.05 -0.86 -8.18
CA LYS A 8 -2.68 -0.71 -7.68
C LYS A 8 -2.63 -0.69 -6.15
N LEU A 9 -3.58 -0.04 -5.49
CA LEU A 9 -3.66 -0.01 -4.03
C LEU A 9 -3.86 -1.42 -3.45
N ILE A 10 -4.81 -2.17 -4.02
CA ILE A 10 -5.07 -3.57 -3.63
C ILE A 10 -3.82 -4.43 -3.86
N PHE A 11 -3.15 -4.26 -4.99
CA PHE A 11 -1.92 -4.99 -5.30
C PHE A 11 -0.84 -4.76 -4.24
N TRP A 12 -0.56 -3.51 -3.87
CA TRP A 12 0.45 -3.20 -2.85
C TRP A 12 0.08 -3.70 -1.46
N VAL A 13 -1.21 -3.64 -1.09
CA VAL A 13 -1.70 -4.23 0.16
C VAL A 13 -1.44 -5.73 0.19
N ILE A 14 -1.78 -6.45 -0.88
CA ILE A 14 -1.56 -7.89 -0.97
C ILE A 14 -0.06 -8.21 -0.92
N CYS A 15 0.78 -7.47 -1.64
CA CYS A 15 2.24 -7.66 -1.60
C CYS A 15 2.81 -7.47 -0.19
N GLY A 16 2.41 -6.42 0.53
CA GLY A 16 2.84 -6.19 1.90
C GLY A 16 2.42 -7.31 2.85
N LEU A 17 1.17 -7.75 2.75
CA LEU A 17 0.63 -8.84 3.58
C LEU A 17 1.34 -10.18 3.30
N ILE A 18 1.53 -10.53 2.03
CA ILE A 18 2.26 -11.74 1.64
C ILE A 18 3.69 -11.69 2.19
N ASN A 19 4.38 -10.56 2.09
CA ASN A 19 5.74 -10.43 2.59
C ASN A 19 5.82 -10.62 4.12
N ILE A 20 4.87 -10.06 4.87
CA ILE A 20 4.77 -10.27 6.33
C ILE A 20 4.53 -11.74 6.64
N ILE A 21 3.59 -12.41 5.96
CA ILE A 21 3.28 -13.83 6.19
C ILE A 21 4.51 -14.71 5.90
N PHE A 22 5.21 -14.48 4.78
CA PHE A 22 6.42 -15.22 4.45
C PHE A 22 7.51 -15.04 5.51
N ARG A 23 7.70 -13.83 6.02
CA ARG A 23 8.73 -13.57 7.04
C ARG A 23 8.42 -14.23 8.38
N ILE A 24 7.17 -14.14 8.82
CA ILE A 24 6.72 -14.85 10.02
C ILE A 24 6.90 -16.37 9.84
N LEU A 25 6.63 -16.90 8.64
CA LEU A 25 6.85 -18.32 8.33
C LEU A 25 8.34 -18.72 8.38
N ILE A 26 9.24 -17.82 8.02
CA ILE A 26 10.70 -18.01 8.09
C ILE A 26 11.21 -17.88 9.54
N GLY A 27 10.39 -17.39 10.46
CA GLY A 27 10.70 -17.28 11.89
C GLY A 27 10.96 -15.86 12.38
N ASP A 28 10.72 -14.83 11.54
CA ASP A 28 10.78 -13.44 11.99
C ASP A 28 9.62 -13.15 12.96
N THR A 29 9.88 -12.28 13.94
CA THR A 29 8.79 -11.69 14.73
C THR A 29 7.95 -10.73 13.87
N PHE A 30 6.73 -10.45 14.32
CA PHE A 30 5.86 -9.49 13.63
C PHE A 30 6.52 -8.10 13.49
N GLU A 31 7.21 -7.64 14.55
CA GLU A 31 7.93 -6.36 14.54
C GLU A 31 9.06 -6.33 13.50
N GLN A 32 9.89 -7.38 13.45
CA GLN A 32 10.95 -7.52 12.44
C GLN A 32 10.38 -7.59 11.02
N SER A 33 9.25 -8.27 10.85
CA SER A 33 8.55 -8.39 9.58
C SER A 33 7.98 -7.04 9.12
N MET A 34 7.48 -6.21 10.04
CA MET A 34 6.97 -4.87 9.75
C MET A 34 8.09 -3.89 9.37
N LEU A 35 9.23 -3.95 10.06
CA LEU A 35 10.38 -3.09 9.79
C LEU A 35 11.18 -3.52 8.56
N ASN A 36 10.82 -4.65 7.95
CA ASN A 36 11.53 -5.12 6.79
C ASN A 36 11.34 -4.21 5.58
N ILE A 37 12.44 -3.96 4.84
CA ILE A 37 12.42 -3.09 3.67
C ILE A 37 11.43 -3.55 2.58
N LEU A 38 11.26 -4.87 2.39
CA LEU A 38 10.27 -5.42 1.45
C LEU A 38 8.83 -5.22 1.93
N THR A 39 8.60 -4.99 3.22
CA THR A 39 7.28 -4.66 3.79
C THR A 39 7.03 -3.15 3.73
N VAL A 40 8.06 -2.34 4.02
CA VAL A 40 7.98 -0.88 4.05
C VAL A 40 7.73 -0.28 2.66
N ILE A 41 8.35 -0.82 1.61
CA ILE A 41 8.17 -0.34 0.23
C ILE A 41 6.68 -0.39 -0.20
N PRO A 42 5.96 -1.53 -0.05
CA PRO A 42 4.53 -1.60 -0.29
C PRO A 42 3.72 -0.57 0.51
N PHE A 43 4.02 -0.39 1.80
CA PHE A 43 3.33 0.59 2.63
C PHE A 43 3.51 2.02 2.12
N PHE A 44 4.72 2.39 1.69
CA PHE A 44 4.97 3.70 1.12
C PHE A 44 4.11 3.93 -0.14
N TRP A 45 4.02 2.94 -1.03
CA TRP A 45 3.19 3.04 -2.22
C TRP A 45 1.69 3.14 -1.93
N ILE A 46 1.20 2.45 -0.89
CA ILE A 46 -0.18 2.59 -0.43
C ILE A 46 -0.46 4.04 -0.02
N ILE A 47 0.45 4.68 0.70
CA ILE A 47 0.31 6.09 1.11
C ILE A 47 0.27 7.00 -0.12
N VAL A 48 1.22 6.85 -1.05
CA VAL A 48 1.28 7.67 -2.28
C VAL A 48 -0.02 7.54 -3.09
N ILE A 49 -0.50 6.32 -3.31
CA ILE A 49 -1.74 6.08 -4.10
C ILE A 49 -2.96 6.63 -3.37
N THR A 50 -3.00 6.53 -2.04
CA THR A 50 -4.09 7.11 -1.24
C THR A 50 -4.13 8.62 -1.41
N ILE A 51 -2.98 9.31 -1.32
CA ILE A 51 -2.89 10.75 -1.55
C ILE A 51 -3.33 11.10 -2.97
N GLU A 52 -2.87 10.35 -3.99
CA GLU A 52 -3.30 10.57 -5.37
C GLU A 52 -4.81 10.45 -5.54
N ILE A 53 -5.45 9.47 -4.88
CA ILE A 53 -6.90 9.28 -4.90
C ILE A 53 -7.60 10.46 -4.21
N THR A 54 -7.12 10.86 -3.03
CA THR A 54 -7.67 11.99 -2.26
C THR A 54 -7.58 13.29 -3.05
N VAL A 55 -6.41 13.60 -3.62
CA VAL A 55 -6.20 14.81 -4.43
C VAL A 55 -7.09 14.80 -5.67
N ALA A 56 -7.21 13.66 -6.37
CA ALA A 56 -8.10 13.56 -7.52
C ALA A 56 -9.58 13.75 -7.13
N HIS A 57 -9.99 13.25 -5.95
CA HIS A 57 -11.35 13.42 -5.45
C HIS A 57 -11.64 14.87 -5.07
N PHE A 58 -10.71 15.56 -4.40
CA PHE A 58 -10.86 16.99 -4.06
C PHE A 58 -10.80 17.89 -5.29
N SER A 59 -9.86 17.66 -6.20
CA SER A 59 -9.78 18.43 -7.46
C SER A 59 -11.03 18.27 -8.31
N ALA A 60 -11.66 17.08 -8.34
CA ALA A 60 -12.94 16.91 -9.02
C ALA A 60 -14.11 17.65 -8.33
N LYS A 61 -13.98 17.93 -7.04
CA LYS A 61 -14.97 18.66 -6.23
C LYS A 61 -14.86 20.18 -6.37
N ASP A 62 -13.65 20.70 -6.55
CA ASP A 62 -13.40 22.14 -6.76
C ASP A 62 -13.79 22.62 -8.17
N HIS A 63 -14.05 21.70 -9.10
CA HIS A 63 -14.46 21.98 -10.49
C HIS A 63 -15.99 21.93 -10.74
N LEU A 64 -16.80 21.78 -9.68
CA LEU A 64 -18.27 21.79 -9.71
C LEU A 64 -18.81 23.01 -8.97
#